data_AF-A0AAU6HKV8-F1
#
_entry.id   AF-A0AAU6HKV8-F1
#
_cell.length_a   1.000
_cell.length_b   1.000
_cell.length_c   1.000
_cell.angle_alpha   90.00
_cell.angle_beta   90.00
_cell.angle_gamma   90.00
#
_symmetry.space_group_name_H-M   'P 1'
#
loop_
_entity.id
_entity.type
_entity.pdbx_description
1 polymer ?
#
loop_
_entity_poly.entity_id
_entity_poly.type
_entity_poly.pdbx_seq_one_letter_code
_entity_poly.pdbx_strand_id
1 'polypeptide(L)' 'MMPAAALAVIEAAVENAQRRGLDSPQDMAEHVVGELVAHGWTIAVADQDNRPAAA' A
#
# COMPACT_ATOMS: atom_id res chain seq x y z
N MET A 1 0.51 -6.76 -13.78
CA MET A 1 0.21 -7.92 -12.91
C MET A 1 1.27 -7.95 -11.83
N MET A 2 0.88 -7.95 -10.56
CA MET A 2 1.83 -7.90 -9.43
C MET A 2 2.34 -9.32 -9.13
N PRO A 3 3.66 -9.54 -8.93
CA PRO A 3 4.18 -10.84 -8.51
C PRO A 3 3.62 -11.24 -7.14
N ALA A 4 3.36 -12.54 -6.93
CA ALA A 4 2.83 -13.06 -5.65
C ALA A 4 3.71 -12.69 -4.44
N ALA A 5 5.04 -12.66 -4.63
CA ALA A 5 5.97 -12.23 -3.59
C ALA A 5 5.79 -10.75 -3.20
N ALA A 6 5.51 -9.86 -4.17
CA ALA A 6 5.26 -8.45 -3.89
C ALA A 6 3.93 -8.25 -3.15
N LEU A 7 2.90 -9.02 -3.51
CA LEU A 7 1.62 -9.01 -2.79
C LEU A 7 1.79 -9.44 -1.33
N ALA A 8 2.50 -10.54 -1.07
CA ALA A 8 2.75 -11.03 0.29
C ALA A 8 3.50 -10.01 1.17
N VAL A 9 4.45 -9.26 0.60
CA VAL A 9 5.14 -8.18 1.33
C VAL A 9 4.19 -7.04 1.69
N ILE A 10 3.30 -6.65 0.78
CA ILE A 10 2.31 -5.60 1.04
C ILE A 10 1.32 -6.04 2.13
N GLU A 11 0.81 -7.27 2.07
CA GLU A 11 -0.07 -7.84 3.09
C GLU A 11 0.60 -7.85 4.48
N ALA A 12 1.85 -8.30 4.55
CA ALA A 12 2.61 -8.29 5.80
C ALA A 12 2.85 -6.86 6.35
N ALA A 13 3.11 -5.89 5.47
CA ALA A 13 3.28 -4.49 5.87
C ALA A 13 1.96 -3.89 6.40
N VAL A 14 0.84 -4.21 5.75
CA VAL A 14 -0.51 -3.79 6.18
C VAL A 14 -0.85 -4.39 7.55
N GLU A 15 -0.61 -5.68 7.77
CA GLU A 15 -0.81 -6.33 9.06
C GLU A 15 0.05 -5.70 10.16
N ASN A 16 1.30 -5.32 9.85
CA ASN A 16 2.18 -4.62 10.78
C ASN A 16 1.64 -3.22 11.14
N ALA A 17 1.16 -2.47 10.16
CA ALA A 17 0.54 -1.16 10.37
C ALA A 17 -0.72 -1.25 11.25
N GLN A 18 -1.59 -2.23 11.01
CA GLN A 18 -2.77 -2.49 11.84
C GLN A 18 -2.39 -2.83 13.29
N ARG A 19 -1.36 -3.65 13.49
CA ARG A 19 -0.85 -3.99 14.84
C ARG A 19 -0.36 -2.76 15.62
N ARG A 20 0.02 -1.68 14.91
CA ARG A 20 0.46 -0.41 15.50
C ARG A 20 -0.69 0.57 15.77
N GLY A 21 -1.94 0.17 15.48
CA GLY A 21 -3.14 0.99 15.71
C GLY A 21 -3.39 2.02 14.62
N LEU A 22 -2.84 1.84 13.42
CA LEU A 22 -3.20 2.65 12.25
C LEU A 22 -4.50 2.11 11.67
N ASP A 23 -5.62 2.78 11.97
CA ASP A 23 -6.95 2.36 11.53
C ASP A 23 -7.45 3.16 10.30
N SER A 24 -6.81 4.30 10.01
CA SER A 24 -7.10 5.12 8.82
C SER A 24 -6.49 4.46 7.58
N PRO A 25 -7.29 4.20 6.52
CA PRO A 25 -6.77 3.64 5.27
C PRO A 25 -5.69 4.52 4.63
N GLN A 26 -5.79 5.85 4.78
CA GLN A 26 -4.81 6.78 4.25
C GLN A 26 -3.49 6.71 5.04
N ASP A 27 -3.56 6.79 6.36
CA ASP A 27 -2.37 6.76 7.22
C ASP A 27 -1.64 5.42 7.09
N MET A 28 -2.41 4.34 6.92
CA MET A 28 -1.88 3.00 6.65
C MET A 28 -1.15 2.94 5.32
N ALA A 29 -1.74 3.49 4.25
CA ALA A 29 -1.10 3.54 2.94
C ALA A 29 0.19 4.38 2.98
N GLU A 30 0.15 5.56 3.59
CA GLU A 30 1.33 6.43 3.75
C GLU A 30 2.44 5.72 4.56
N HIS A 31 2.08 5.03 5.63
CA HIS A 31 3.02 4.26 6.44
C HIS A 31 3.66 3.11 5.67
N VAL A 32 2.86 2.28 5.00
CA VAL A 32 3.34 1.13 4.22
C VAL A 32 4.23 1.60 3.06
N VAL A 33 3.83 2.64 2.33
CA VAL A 33 4.65 3.22 1.26
C VAL A 33 5.97 3.74 1.82
N GLY A 34 5.94 4.45 2.96
CA GLY A 34 7.13 4.92 3.64
C GLY A 34 8.11 3.80 4.02
N GLU A 35 7.60 2.72 4.62
CA GLU A 35 8.43 1.56 4.99
C GLU A 35 9.04 0.89 3.74
N LEU A 36 8.24 0.64 2.70
CA LEU A 36 8.73 0.00 1.47
C LEU A 36 9.81 0.85 0.78
N VAL A 37 9.61 2.17 0.69
CA VAL A 37 10.61 3.09 0.12
C VAL A 37 11.89 3.10 0.95
N ALA A 38 11.79 3.09 2.28
CA ALA A 38 12.95 2.99 3.17
C ALA A 38 13.75 1.68 2.97
N HIS A 39 13.06 0.62 2.53
CA HIS A 39 13.66 -0.67 2.15
C HIS A 39 14.07 -0.75 0.67
N GLY A 40 14.12 0.37 -0.05
CA GLY A 40 14.63 0.48 -1.41
C GLY A 40 13.63 0.12 -2.51
N TRP A 41 12.34 -0.03 -2.16
CA TRP A 41 11.31 -0.25 -3.17
C TRP A 41 10.96 1.06 -3.86
N THR A 42 10.84 1.00 -5.19
CA THR A 42 10.26 2.09 -5.97
C THR A 42 8.77 1.86 -6.11
N ILE A 43 7.97 2.71 -5.48
CA ILE A 43 6.50 2.68 -5.57
C ILE A 43 6.06 3.78 -6.52
N ALA A 44 5.46 3.40 -7.65
CA ALA A 44 4.82 4.33 -8.56
C ALA A 44 3.32 4.37 -8.28
N VAL A 45 2.77 5.57 -8.08
CA VAL A 45 1.33 5.76 -8.11
C VAL A 45 0.92 5.58 -9.57
N ALA A 46 0.23 4.47 -9.88
CA ALA A 46 -0.45 4.35 -11.15
C ALA A 46 -1.57 5.38 -11.14
N ASP A 47 -1.52 6.33 -12.07
CA ASP A 47 -2.57 7.34 -12.23
C ASP A 47 -3.91 6.61 -12.41
N GLN A 48 -4.77 6.69 -11.39
CA GLN A 48 -6.06 6.01 -11.40
C GLN A 48 -7.06 6.88 -12.13
N ASP A 49 -7.05 6.84 -13.45
CA ASP A 49 -8.18 7.26 -14.28
C ASP A 49 -9.33 6.23 -14.25
N ASN A 50 -9.50 5.54 -13.11
CA ASN A 50 -10.50 4.49 -12.90
C ASN A 50 -11.37 4.80 -11.66
N ARG A 51 -11.94 6.01 -11.62
CA ARG A 51 -13.16 6.23 -10.86
C ARG A 51 -14.30 5.56 -11.62
N PRO A 52 -15.13 4.71 -11.00
CA PRO A 52 -16.38 4.28 -11.65
C PRO A 52 -17.18 5.55 -11.95
N ALA A 53 -17.55 5.75 -13.21
CA ALA A 53 -18.51 6.78 -13.57
C ALA A 53 -19.75 6.57 -12.70
N ALA A 54 -20.06 7.53 -11.84
CA ALA A 54 -21.34 7.57 -11.15
C ALA A 54 -22.43 7.60 -12.23
N ALA A 55 -23.23 6.54 -12.29
CA ALA A 55 -24.45 6.46 -13.08
C ALA A 55 -25.64 6.95 -12.26
#